data_AF-A0A5K0WMP0-F1
#
_entry.id   AF-A0A5K0WMP0-F1
#
_cell.length_a   1.000
_cell.length_b   1.000
_cell.length_c   1.000
_cell.angle_alpha   90.00
_cell.angle_beta   90.00
_cell.angle_gamma   90.00
#
_symmetry.space_group_name_H-M   'P 1'
#
loop_
_entity.id
_entity.type
_entity.pdbx_description
1 polymer ?
#
loop_
_entity_poly.entity_id
_entity_poly.type
_entity_poly.pdbx_seq_one_letter_code
_entity_poly.pdbx_strand_id
1 'polypeptide(L)'
;IQCAETFKRSDGPKVVMGILNEFDHNINILNSGFAVVAAAASGNEILKEAFMELNIDELLVQLIVAQNGSNIQSLFDALRVLLTPDDTRVLASQVSVRHRMKYIILFLVLLLSDSWRYHLLLSDHFF
;
A
#
# COMPACT_ATOMS: atom_id res chain seq x y z
N ILE A 1 -21.10 -8.48 1.29
CA ILE A 1 -21.17 -8.15 -0.16
C ILE A 1 -21.87 -6.80 -0.38
N GLN A 2 -23.09 -6.57 0.16
CA GLN A 2 -23.83 -5.30 0.01
C GLN A 2 -23.08 -4.03 0.49
N CYS A 3 -22.38 -4.09 1.63
CA CYS A 3 -21.64 -2.92 2.14
C CYS A 3 -20.46 -2.51 1.24
N ALA A 4 -19.76 -3.48 0.65
CA ALA A 4 -18.60 -3.21 -0.21
C ALA A 4 -19.03 -2.63 -1.57
N GLU A 5 -20.14 -3.11 -2.14
CA GLU A 5 -20.73 -2.51 -3.34
C GLU A 5 -21.26 -1.10 -3.08
N THR A 6 -21.89 -0.88 -1.92
CA THR A 6 -22.36 0.45 -1.50
C THR A 6 -21.17 1.40 -1.32
N PHE A 7 -20.10 0.95 -0.68
CA PHE A 7 -18.85 1.70 -0.50
C PHE A 7 -18.22 2.07 -1.83
N LYS A 8 -18.20 1.16 -2.81
CA LYS A 8 -17.73 1.48 -4.17
C LYS A 8 -18.60 2.54 -4.82
N ARG A 9 -19.94 2.38 -4.79
CA ARG A 9 -20.89 3.28 -5.46
C ARG A 9 -20.95 4.67 -4.84
N SER A 10 -20.57 4.82 -3.59
CA SER A 10 -20.56 6.10 -2.87
C SER A 10 -19.24 6.86 -2.97
N ASP A 11 -18.38 6.53 -3.94
CA ASP A 11 -17.01 7.07 -4.04
C ASP A 11 -16.16 6.83 -2.77
N GLY A 12 -16.47 5.78 -2.00
CA GLY A 12 -15.79 5.44 -0.75
C GLY A 12 -14.26 5.36 -0.89
N PRO A 13 -13.72 4.66 -1.92
CA PRO A 13 -12.28 4.63 -2.15
C PRO A 13 -11.66 6.03 -2.35
N LYS A 14 -12.37 6.91 -3.07
CA LYS A 14 -11.91 8.28 -3.34
C LYS A 14 -11.92 9.14 -2.09
N VAL A 15 -12.94 9.00 -1.23
CA VAL A 15 -13.00 9.69 0.07
C VAL A 15 -11.85 9.24 0.97
N VAL A 16 -11.61 7.93 1.08
CA VAL A 16 -10.49 7.40 1.88
C VAL A 16 -9.15 7.90 1.34
N MET A 17 -8.95 7.90 0.02
CA MET A 17 -7.75 8.44 -0.60
C MET A 17 -7.59 9.96 -0.36
N GLY A 18 -8.68 10.72 -0.34
CA GLY A 18 -8.64 12.14 0.03
C GLY A 18 -8.12 12.35 1.45
N ILE A 19 -8.66 11.59 2.42
CA ILE A 19 -8.23 11.63 3.83
C ILE A 19 -6.75 11.25 3.95
N LEU A 20 -6.32 10.19 3.29
CA LEU A 20 -4.93 9.74 3.39
C LEU A 20 -3.93 10.76 2.81
N ASN A 21 -4.31 11.47 1.74
CA ASN A 21 -3.46 12.51 1.15
C ASN A 21 -3.47 13.82 1.97
N GLU A 22 -4.58 14.18 2.60
CA GLU A 22 -4.69 15.40 3.40
C GLU A 22 -3.98 15.28 4.76
N PHE A 23 -3.91 14.07 5.31
CA PHE A 23 -3.40 13.80 6.65
C PHE A 23 -2.16 12.89 6.65
N ASP A 24 -1.31 13.02 5.64
CA ASP A 24 -0.05 12.27 5.43
C ASP A 24 0.98 12.39 6.58
N HIS A 25 0.84 13.38 7.46
CA HIS A 25 1.69 13.55 8.65
C HIS A 25 1.03 13.05 9.96
N ASN A 26 -0.27 12.70 9.95
CA ASN A 26 -0.98 12.27 11.16
C ASN A 26 -1.08 10.74 11.24
N ILE A 27 -0.18 10.14 12.02
CA ILE A 27 -0.06 8.68 12.18
C ILE A 27 -1.37 8.01 12.61
N ASN A 28 -2.20 8.64 13.45
CA ASN A 28 -3.46 8.05 13.90
C ASN A 28 -4.52 8.01 12.78
N ILE A 29 -4.56 9.06 11.96
CA ILE A 29 -5.45 9.13 10.81
C ILE A 29 -4.99 8.15 9.73
N LEU A 30 -3.68 8.11 9.44
CA LEU A 30 -3.10 7.12 8.53
C LEU A 30 -3.39 5.70 8.98
N ASN A 31 -3.17 5.38 10.27
CA ASN A 31 -3.44 4.05 10.80
C ASN A 31 -4.91 3.63 10.55
N SER A 32 -5.83 4.53 10.84
CA SER A 32 -7.27 4.29 10.67
C SER A 32 -7.66 4.17 9.20
N GLY A 33 -7.13 5.05 8.34
CA GLY A 33 -7.38 5.04 6.91
C GLY A 33 -6.88 3.76 6.25
N PHE A 34 -5.65 3.32 6.56
CA PHE A 34 -5.12 2.06 6.04
C PHE A 34 -5.85 0.83 6.59
N ALA A 35 -6.36 0.86 7.83
CA ALA A 35 -7.22 -0.22 8.34
C ALA A 35 -8.52 -0.34 7.53
N VAL A 36 -9.13 0.80 7.13
CA VAL A 36 -10.31 0.81 6.25
C VAL A 36 -9.96 0.28 4.86
N VAL A 37 -8.81 0.66 4.29
CA VAL A 37 -8.32 0.12 3.01
C VAL A 37 -8.18 -1.39 3.08
N ALA A 38 -7.49 -1.91 4.11
CA ALA A 38 -7.28 -3.34 4.28
C ALA A 38 -8.61 -4.11 4.40
N ALA A 39 -9.54 -3.59 5.21
CA ALA A 39 -10.85 -4.22 5.39
C ALA A 39 -11.71 -4.18 4.11
N ALA A 40 -11.68 -3.07 3.37
CA ALA A 40 -12.45 -2.91 2.14
C ALA A 40 -11.89 -3.75 0.99
N ALA A 41 -10.57 -3.84 0.88
CA ALA A 41 -9.87 -4.57 -0.16
C ALA A 41 -9.86 -6.10 0.07
N SER A 42 -10.00 -6.55 1.31
CA SER A 42 -9.95 -7.98 1.65
C SER A 42 -11.11 -8.75 1.00
N GLY A 43 -10.77 -9.77 0.22
CA GLY A 43 -11.72 -10.58 -0.54
C GLY A 43 -12.40 -9.82 -1.70
N ASN A 44 -11.88 -8.65 -2.10
CA ASN A 44 -12.55 -7.79 -3.08
C ASN A 44 -11.57 -7.16 -4.09
N GLU A 45 -11.26 -7.91 -5.15
CA GLU A 45 -10.39 -7.46 -6.25
C GLU A 45 -10.88 -6.18 -6.95
N ILE A 46 -12.20 -5.98 -7.02
CA ILE A 46 -12.78 -4.78 -7.63
C ILE A 46 -12.41 -3.52 -6.82
N LEU A 47 -12.42 -3.62 -5.49
CA LEU A 47 -12.02 -2.51 -4.62
C LEU A 47 -10.51 -2.32 -4.59
N LYS A 48 -9.72 -3.39 -4.71
CA LYS A 48 -8.26 -3.27 -4.90
C LYS A 48 -7.94 -2.48 -6.15
N GLU A 49 -8.54 -2.83 -7.28
CA GLU A 49 -8.35 -2.11 -8.55
C GLU A 49 -8.76 -0.63 -8.41
N ALA A 50 -9.90 -0.34 -7.77
CA ALA A 50 -10.34 1.03 -7.52
C ALA A 50 -9.34 1.85 -6.68
N PHE A 51 -8.69 1.26 -5.68
CA PHE A 51 -7.63 1.94 -4.93
C PHE A 51 -6.34 2.12 -5.75
N MET A 52 -6.00 1.15 -6.61
CA MET A 52 -4.83 1.23 -7.49
C MET A 52 -4.99 2.30 -8.58
N GLU A 53 -6.20 2.46 -9.14
CA GLU A 53 -6.52 3.55 -10.06
C GLU A 53 -6.37 4.94 -9.41
N LEU A 54 -6.50 5.01 -8.08
CA LEU A 54 -6.30 6.22 -7.30
C LEU A 54 -4.85 6.41 -6.82
N ASN A 55 -3.91 5.59 -7.30
CA ASN A 55 -2.49 5.63 -6.95
C ASN A 55 -2.20 5.43 -5.45
N ILE A 56 -2.95 4.55 -4.77
CA ILE A 56 -2.63 4.19 -3.38
C ILE A 56 -1.22 3.61 -3.23
N ASP A 57 -0.71 3.01 -4.29
CA ASP A 57 0.56 2.34 -4.39
C ASP A 57 1.73 3.33 -4.32
N GLU A 58 1.59 4.50 -4.95
CA GLU A 58 2.55 5.61 -4.84
C GLU A 58 2.56 6.20 -3.42
N LEU A 59 1.38 6.43 -2.84
CA LEU A 59 1.23 6.93 -1.48
C LEU A 59 1.86 5.99 -0.43
N LEU A 60 1.66 4.68 -0.58
CA LEU A 60 2.27 3.67 0.30
C LEU A 60 3.80 3.76 0.27
N VAL A 61 4.40 3.88 -0.91
CA VAL A 61 5.86 4.02 -1.05
C VAL A 61 6.35 5.32 -0.42
N GLN A 62 5.67 6.44 -0.69
CA GLN A 62 6.04 7.74 -0.10
C GLN A 62 6.02 7.69 1.42
N LEU A 63 4.98 7.11 2.01
CA LEU A 63 4.85 6.99 3.45
C LEU A 63 5.90 6.04 4.05
N ILE A 64 6.18 4.89 3.42
CA ILE A 64 7.25 3.98 3.88
C ILE A 64 8.61 4.69 3.90
N VAL A 65 8.92 5.46 2.86
CA VAL A 65 10.17 6.22 2.77
C VAL A 65 10.20 7.38 3.78
N ALA A 66 9.10 8.13 3.90
CA ALA A 66 9.02 9.30 4.78
C ALA A 66 8.99 8.95 6.27
N GLN A 67 8.37 7.84 6.64
CA GLN A 67 8.17 7.42 8.03
C GLN A 67 9.40 6.72 8.62
N ASN A 68 10.39 6.31 7.81
CA ASN A 68 11.72 5.78 8.18
C ASN A 68 11.81 5.05 9.55
N GLY A 69 10.86 4.15 9.84
CA GLY A 69 10.81 3.36 11.07
C GLY A 69 9.61 3.58 12.01
N SER A 70 8.73 4.57 11.81
CA SER A 70 7.45 4.59 12.53
C SER A 70 6.56 3.45 12.06
N ASN A 71 6.25 2.56 12.99
CA ASN A 71 5.60 1.29 12.71
C ASN A 71 4.08 1.47 12.54
N ILE A 72 3.65 1.89 11.36
CA ILE A 72 2.24 1.90 10.96
C ILE A 72 1.88 0.49 10.51
N GLN A 73 1.54 -0.39 11.46
CA GLN A 73 1.19 -1.79 11.16
C GLN A 73 0.05 -1.90 10.13
N SER A 74 -0.96 -1.05 10.21
CA SER A 74 -2.08 -1.11 9.26
C SER A 74 -1.69 -0.73 7.83
N LEU A 75 -0.61 0.04 7.64
CA LEU A 75 -0.04 0.31 6.31
C LEU A 75 0.50 -0.99 5.69
N PHE A 76 1.23 -1.79 6.47
CA PHE A 76 1.75 -3.07 6.01
C PHE A 76 0.63 -4.10 5.81
N ASP A 77 -0.42 -4.06 6.63
CA ASP A 77 -1.61 -4.90 6.44
C ASP A 77 -2.36 -4.53 5.15
N ALA A 78 -2.56 -3.24 4.89
CA ALA A 78 -3.16 -2.76 3.66
C ALA A 78 -2.32 -3.16 2.44
N LEU A 79 -1.00 -2.96 2.51
CA LEU A 79 -0.07 -3.42 1.49
C LEU A 79 -0.22 -4.93 1.26
N ARG A 80 -0.20 -5.74 2.31
CA ARG A 80 -0.35 -7.19 2.21
C ARG A 80 -1.66 -7.60 1.54
N VAL A 81 -2.79 -6.98 1.92
CA VAL A 81 -4.10 -7.28 1.34
C VAL A 81 -4.15 -6.89 -0.13
N LEU A 82 -3.61 -5.72 -0.49
CA LEU A 82 -3.54 -5.26 -1.88
C LEU A 82 -2.62 -6.15 -2.73
N LEU A 83 -1.57 -6.71 -2.12
CA LEU A 83 -0.61 -7.61 -2.79
C LEU A 83 -1.10 -9.06 -2.90
N THR A 84 -1.97 -9.51 -1.99
CA THR A 84 -2.45 -10.88 -1.97
C THR A 84 -3.57 -11.02 -2.97
N PRO A 85 -3.45 -11.81 -4.04
CA PRO A 85 -4.58 -12.07 -4.93
C PRO A 85 -5.63 -12.90 -4.17
N ASP A 86 -6.85 -12.37 -4.05
CA ASP A 86 -7.97 -13.05 -3.38
C ASP A 86 -8.75 -13.96 -4.33
N ASP A 87 -8.59 -13.78 -5.64
CA ASP A 87 -9.26 -14.60 -6.64
C ASP A 87 -8.23 -15.36 -7.48
N THR A 88 -8.32 -16.69 -7.45
CA THR A 88 -7.46 -17.60 -8.21
C THR A 88 -7.87 -17.70 -9.68
N ARG A 89 -8.97 -17.06 -10.08
CA ARG A 89 -9.59 -17.18 -11.42
C ARG A 89 -9.49 -15.93 -12.29
N VAL A 90 -8.72 -14.93 -11.87
CA VAL A 90 -8.68 -13.64 -12.59
C VAL A 90 -8.02 -13.80 -13.95
N LEU A 91 -8.80 -13.50 -15.00
CA LEU A 91 -8.36 -13.40 -16.39
C LEU A 91 -7.21 -12.41 -16.52
N ALA A 92 -6.33 -12.65 -17.50
CA ALA A 92 -5.10 -11.90 -17.77
C ALA A 92 -5.27 -10.38 -18.06
N SER A 93 -6.45 -9.79 -17.89
CA SER A 93 -6.72 -8.35 -18.05
C SER A 93 -6.41 -7.53 -16.79
N GLN A 94 -6.38 -8.12 -15.60
CA GLN A 94 -6.07 -7.44 -14.32
C GLN A 94 -4.56 -7.46 -13.97
N VAL A 95 -3.73 -7.65 -15.01
CA VAL A 95 -2.28 -7.79 -14.92
C VAL A 95 -1.60 -6.47 -14.55
N SER A 96 -2.25 -5.33 -14.77
CA SER A 96 -1.74 -3.98 -14.46
C SER A 96 -1.46 -3.79 -12.97
N VAL A 97 -2.41 -4.11 -12.08
CA VAL A 97 -2.26 -4.01 -10.62
C VAL A 97 -1.12 -4.91 -10.14
N ARG A 98 -1.11 -6.17 -10.58
CA ARG A 98 -0.06 -7.14 -10.22
C ARG A 98 1.32 -6.72 -10.73
N HIS A 99 1.40 -6.11 -11.92
CA HIS A 99 2.66 -5.59 -12.45
C HIS A 99 3.13 -4.36 -11.66
N ARG A 100 2.29 -3.34 -11.46
CA ARG A 100 2.63 -2.14 -10.68
C ARG A 100 3.14 -2.50 -9.29
N MET A 101 2.43 -3.39 -8.61
CA MET A 101 2.81 -3.84 -7.28
C MET A 101 4.10 -4.67 -7.23
N LYS A 102 4.40 -5.48 -8.25
CA LYS A 102 5.70 -6.18 -8.37
C LYS A 102 6.88 -5.19 -8.43
N TYR A 103 6.71 -4.09 -9.16
CA TYR A 103 7.75 -3.05 -9.23
C TYR A 103 7.92 -2.34 -7.90
N ILE A 104 6.85 -2.16 -7.12
CA ILE A 104 6.94 -1.57 -5.77
C ILE A 104 7.70 -2.48 -4.81
N ILE A 105 7.42 -3.79 -4.81
CA ILE A 105 8.18 -4.74 -3.99
C ILE A 105 9.66 -4.72 -4.39
N LEU A 106 9.95 -4.76 -5.69
CA LEU A 106 11.33 -4.69 -6.18
C LEU A 106 12.00 -3.37 -5.78
N PHE A 107 11.29 -2.25 -5.88
CA PHE A 107 11.78 -0.94 -5.49
C PHE A 107 12.06 -0.84 -3.99
N LEU A 108 11.15 -1.34 -3.12
CA LEU A 108 11.37 -1.39 -1.67
C LEU A 108 12.53 -2.31 -1.31
N VAL A 109 12.67 -3.47 -1.96
CA VAL A 109 13.80 -4.39 -1.75
C VAL A 109 15.13 -3.72 -2.15
N LEU A 110 15.17 -3.01 -3.28
CA LEU A 110 16.36 -2.28 -3.72
C LEU A 110 16.69 -1.14 -2.75
N LEU A 111 15.70 -0.33 -2.37
CA LEU A 111 15.86 0.81 -1.46
C LEU A 111 16.34 0.36 -0.07
N LEU A 112 15.78 -0.74 0.45
CA LEU A 112 16.29 -1.37 1.67
C LEU A 112 17.71 -1.90 1.46
N SER A 113 17.99 -2.60 0.34
CA SER A 113 19.32 -3.16 0.07
C SER A 113 20.41 -2.08 0.01
N ASP A 114 20.10 -0.92 -0.57
CA ASP A 114 21.02 0.22 -0.61
C ASP A 114 21.19 0.82 0.78
N SER A 115 20.11 0.97 1.57
CA SER A 115 20.18 1.41 2.97
C SER A 115 21.05 0.50 3.85
N TRP A 116 20.98 -0.82 3.67
CA TRP A 116 21.85 -1.79 4.37
C TRP A 116 23.31 -1.72 3.87
N ARG A 117 23.51 -1.43 2.57
CA ARG A 117 24.84 -1.28 1.96
C ARG A 117 25.60 -0.09 2.53
N TYR A 118 24.93 1.04 2.75
CA TYR A 118 25.54 2.20 3.41
C TYR A 118 25.93 1.89 4.86
N HIS A 119 25.11 1.12 5.57
CA HIS A 119 25.41 0.73 6.96
C HIS A 119 26.60 -0.25 7.06
N LEU A 120 26.77 -1.16 6.11
CA LEU A 120 27.95 -2.05 6.06
C LEU A 120 29.24 -1.27 5.73
N LEU A 121 29.19 -0.37 4.75
CA LEU A 121 30.34 0.44 4.35
C LEU A 121 30.82 1.40 5.46
N LEU A 122 29.90 1.89 6.31
CA LEU A 122 30.24 2.69 7.50
C LEU A 122 30.81 1.84 8.64
N SER A 123 30.49 0.55 8.70
CA SER A 123 31.03 -0.39 9.69
C SER A 123 32.47 -0.81 9.36
N ASP A 124 32.77 -0.96 8.06
CA ASP A 124 34.09 -1.38 7.58
C ASP A 124 35.14 -0.25 7.62
N HIS A 125 34.71 1.02 7.78
CA HIS A 125 35.59 2.18 7.92
C HIS A 125 36.01 2.48 9.37
N PHE A 126 35.53 1.71 10.35
CA PHE A 126 35.82 1.88 11.78
C PHE A 126 36.73 0.79 12.38
N PHE A 127 37.42 0.00 11.56
CA PHE A 127 38.44 -0.97 12.00
C PHE A 127 39.84 -0.64 11.46
#